data_AF-A0ABD6T2F2-F1
#
_entry.id   AF-A0ABD6T2F2-F1
#
_cell.length_a   1.000
_cell.length_b   1.000
_cell.length_c   1.000
_cell.angle_alpha   90.00
_cell.angle_beta   90.00
_cell.angle_gamma   90.00
#
_symmetry.space_group_name_H-M   'P 1'
#
loop_
_entity.id
_entity.type
_entity.pdbx_description
1 polymer ?
#
loop_
_entity_poly.entity_id
_entity_poly.type
_entity_poly.pdbx_seq_one_letter_code
_entity_poly.pdbx_strand_id
1 'polypeptide(L)'
;MKKVIATIFIVGFSVLLLYLFTDVFTKIKLQQPVGDYLSEHYGIKDGEFKILSAHDNWIEGGDIQTYVEIKKPYYTTTYLTVDRNSYEIDEEDSKYVFLDIFKGAYIQQHSDVLKQSNKIIKKYNLLSESTDAFEMEKQNFYYYLNFTIDEQQEKELLTKFKQSQELNTKKLIKTLKISESRINAYYKGVVNFNYYYNAEKNKGNIPDILSVMDDFKKSNVLTEGVYNIVLQPRSSSGGQHDGKESYVMFSVDKSGEFKVIKKDEYRG
;
A
#
# COMPACT_ATOMS: atom_id res chain seq x y z
N MET A 1 -20.97 1.54 -47.48
CA MET A 1 -20.80 2.28 -46.21
C MET A 1 -21.41 1.56 -45.00
N LYS A 2 -22.73 1.30 -44.92
CA LYS A 2 -23.35 0.61 -43.76
C LYS A 2 -22.72 -0.75 -43.40
N LYS A 3 -22.39 -1.60 -44.38
CA LYS A 3 -21.75 -2.91 -44.15
C LYS A 3 -20.32 -2.79 -43.62
N VAL A 4 -19.55 -1.81 -44.10
CA VAL A 4 -18.17 -1.55 -43.65
C VAL A 4 -18.15 -1.03 -42.21
N ILE A 5 -19.08 -0.13 -41.86
CA ILE A 5 -19.24 0.36 -40.49
C ILE A 5 -19.65 -0.79 -39.54
N ALA A 6 -20.57 -1.66 -39.95
CA ALA A 6 -20.96 -2.83 -39.17
C ALA A 6 -19.79 -3.82 -38.96
N THR A 7 -18.98 -4.07 -39.98
CA THR A 7 -17.79 -4.93 -39.86
C THR A 7 -16.74 -4.34 -38.93
N ILE A 8 -16.45 -3.03 -39.02
CA ILE A 8 -15.53 -2.34 -38.11
C ILE A 8 -16.05 -2.41 -36.67
N PHE A 9 -17.36 -2.24 -36.48
CA PHE A 9 -17.99 -2.32 -35.16
C PHE A 9 -17.91 -3.74 -34.58
N ILE A 10 -18.15 -4.77 -35.38
CA ILE A 10 -18.04 -6.18 -34.95
C ILE A 10 -16.59 -6.52 -34.60
N VAL A 11 -15.63 -6.16 -35.44
CA VAL A 11 -14.20 -6.44 -35.17
C VAL A 11 -13.73 -5.68 -33.93
N GLY A 12 -14.06 -4.40 -33.80
CA GLY A 12 -13.72 -3.61 -32.62
C GLY A 12 -14.36 -4.15 -31.34
N PHE A 13 -15.63 -4.57 -31.41
CA PHE A 13 -16.33 -5.17 -30.28
C PHE A 13 -15.78 -6.56 -29.92
N SER A 14 -15.39 -7.38 -30.90
CA SER A 14 -14.74 -8.67 -30.66
C SER A 14 -13.37 -8.53 -30.01
N VAL A 15 -12.56 -7.54 -30.40
CA VAL A 15 -11.28 -7.25 -29.75
C VAL A 15 -11.49 -6.76 -28.32
N LEU A 16 -12.49 -5.90 -28.09
CA LEU A 16 -12.86 -5.44 -26.75
C LEU A 16 -13.33 -6.59 -25.85
N LEU A 17 -14.15 -7.50 -26.39
CA LEU A 17 -14.59 -8.70 -25.68
C LEU A 17 -13.41 -9.61 -25.35
N LEU A 18 -12.50 -9.86 -26.28
CA LEU A 18 -11.31 -10.67 -26.04
C LEU A 18 -10.48 -10.11 -24.87
N TYR A 19 -10.26 -8.78 -24.83
CA TYR A 19 -9.54 -8.12 -23.74
C TYR A 19 -10.26 -8.22 -22.38
N LEU A 20 -11.60 -8.14 -22.36
CA LEU A 20 -12.38 -8.32 -21.13
C LEU A 20 -12.39 -9.77 -20.66
N PHE A 21 -12.35 -10.73 -21.59
CA PHE A 21 -12.35 -12.14 -21.25
C PHE A 21 -10.98 -12.62 -20.74
N THR A 22 -9.86 -12.04 -21.18
CA THR A 22 -8.52 -12.47 -20.72
C THR A 22 -8.37 -12.29 -19.21
N ASP A 23 -8.70 -11.12 -18.65
CA ASP A 23 -8.62 -10.89 -17.20
C ASP A 23 -9.55 -11.83 -16.41
N VAL A 24 -10.79 -12.02 -16.88
CA VAL A 24 -11.74 -12.95 -16.23
C VAL A 24 -11.23 -14.39 -16.22
N PHE A 25 -10.71 -14.88 -17.35
CA PHE A 25 -10.16 -16.24 -17.43
C PHE A 25 -8.90 -16.40 -16.58
N THR A 26 -8.01 -15.41 -16.57
CA THR A 26 -6.80 -15.42 -15.73
C THR A 26 -7.19 -15.48 -14.25
N LYS A 27 -8.13 -14.65 -13.79
CA LYS A 27 -8.64 -14.69 -12.41
C LYS A 27 -9.18 -16.07 -12.02
N ILE A 28 -9.96 -16.70 -12.89
CA ILE A 28 -10.51 -18.04 -12.63
C ILE A 28 -9.39 -19.07 -12.44
N LYS A 29 -8.36 -19.02 -13.29
CA LYS A 29 -7.21 -19.93 -13.19
C LYS A 29 -6.39 -19.69 -11.91
N LEU A 30 -6.23 -18.43 -11.53
CA LEU A 30 -5.45 -18.03 -10.37
C LEU A 30 -6.17 -18.18 -9.03
N GLN A 31 -7.49 -18.37 -9.04
CA GLN A 31 -8.28 -18.44 -7.82
C GLN A 31 -7.78 -19.50 -6.83
N GLN A 32 -7.46 -20.70 -7.33
CA GLN A 32 -6.99 -21.80 -6.48
C GLN A 32 -5.52 -21.59 -6.05
N PRO A 33 -4.54 -21.33 -6.95
CA PRO A 33 -3.16 -21.10 -6.52
C PRO A 33 -3.01 -19.96 -5.50
N VAL A 34 -3.72 -18.84 -5.70
CA VAL A 34 -3.75 -17.73 -4.75
C VAL A 34 -4.39 -18.15 -3.43
N GLY A 35 -5.49 -18.92 -3.47
CA GLY A 35 -6.16 -19.42 -2.27
C GLY A 35 -5.30 -20.36 -1.45
N ASP A 36 -4.66 -21.33 -2.11
CA ASP A 36 -3.75 -22.28 -1.49
C ASP A 36 -2.58 -21.55 -0.81
N TYR A 37 -1.94 -20.60 -1.51
CA TYR A 37 -0.86 -19.78 -0.96
C TYR A 37 -1.31 -18.95 0.24
N LEU A 38 -2.42 -18.22 0.13
CA LEU A 38 -2.91 -17.37 1.21
C LEU A 38 -3.34 -18.18 2.44
N SER A 39 -3.89 -19.37 2.23
CA SER A 39 -4.25 -20.31 3.28
C SER A 39 -3.01 -20.89 3.96
N GLU A 40 -2.04 -21.39 3.18
CA GLU A 40 -0.83 -22.02 3.71
C GLU A 40 0.05 -21.02 4.46
N HIS A 41 0.30 -19.84 3.88
CA HIS A 41 1.26 -18.88 4.42
C HIS A 41 0.65 -17.97 5.48
N TYR A 42 -0.63 -17.61 5.38
CA TYR A 42 -1.26 -16.59 6.23
C TYR A 42 -2.52 -17.08 6.95
N GLY A 43 -3.03 -18.28 6.65
CA GLY A 43 -4.25 -18.83 7.25
C GLY A 43 -5.54 -18.18 6.76
N ILE A 44 -5.49 -17.47 5.62
CA ILE A 44 -6.65 -16.83 4.98
C ILE A 44 -7.40 -17.88 4.16
N LYS A 45 -8.69 -18.08 4.45
CA LYS A 45 -9.47 -19.17 3.85
C LYS A 45 -10.11 -18.76 2.53
N ASP A 46 -10.54 -19.76 1.78
CA ASP A 46 -11.42 -19.56 0.64
C ASP A 46 -12.67 -18.76 1.01
N GLY A 47 -13.00 -17.78 0.17
CA GLY A 47 -14.10 -16.83 0.40
C GLY A 47 -13.72 -15.63 1.29
N GLU A 48 -12.55 -15.65 1.93
CA GLU A 48 -12.03 -14.51 2.71
C GLU A 48 -11.18 -13.55 1.87
N PHE A 49 -10.95 -13.86 0.60
CA PHE A 49 -10.28 -13.00 -0.36
C PHE A 49 -11.05 -12.91 -1.68
N LYS A 50 -10.60 -12.01 -2.56
CA LYS A 50 -11.07 -11.84 -3.93
C LYS A 50 -9.94 -11.31 -4.80
N ILE A 51 -9.71 -11.91 -5.96
CA ILE A 51 -8.80 -11.34 -6.96
C ILE A 51 -9.47 -10.12 -7.61
N LEU A 52 -8.81 -8.97 -7.52
CA LEU A 52 -9.27 -7.67 -8.05
C LEU A 52 -8.95 -7.53 -9.52
N SER A 53 -7.70 -7.83 -9.90
CA SER A 53 -7.17 -7.78 -11.26
C SER A 53 -6.03 -8.81 -11.39
N ALA A 54 -5.85 -9.36 -12.59
CA ALA A 54 -4.72 -10.22 -12.90
C ALA A 54 -4.21 -9.91 -14.31
N HIS A 55 -3.04 -9.30 -14.40
CA HIS A 55 -2.46 -8.84 -15.66
C HIS A 55 -1.37 -9.79 -16.14
N ASP A 56 -1.64 -10.51 -17.22
CA ASP A 56 -0.65 -11.31 -17.94
C ASP A 56 0.06 -10.41 -18.96
N ASN A 57 1.23 -9.88 -18.56
CA ASN A 57 2.04 -9.00 -19.39
C ASN A 57 2.85 -9.80 -20.42
N TRP A 58 2.13 -10.57 -21.25
CA TRP A 58 2.71 -11.59 -22.12
C TRP A 58 3.76 -11.04 -23.11
N ILE A 59 3.60 -9.78 -23.54
CA ILE A 59 4.45 -9.08 -24.50
C ILE A 59 5.81 -8.74 -23.89
N GLU A 60 5.86 -8.48 -22.59
CA GLU A 60 7.05 -8.06 -21.87
C GLU A 60 7.80 -9.24 -21.23
N GLY A 61 7.26 -10.46 -21.37
CA GLY A 61 7.84 -11.67 -20.80
C GLY A 61 7.74 -11.76 -19.28
N GLY A 62 6.92 -10.91 -18.66
CA GLY A 62 6.76 -10.86 -17.21
C GLY A 62 5.79 -11.91 -16.67
N ASP A 63 5.90 -12.14 -15.36
CA ASP A 63 4.96 -12.93 -14.57
C ASP A 63 3.61 -12.23 -14.42
N ILE A 64 2.61 -12.99 -13.97
CA ILE A 64 1.24 -12.49 -13.83
C ILE A 64 1.14 -11.65 -12.57
N GLN A 65 0.87 -10.36 -12.75
CA GLN A 65 0.67 -9.40 -11.67
C GLN A 65 -0.75 -9.54 -11.12
N THR A 66 -0.87 -9.95 -9.87
CA THR A 66 -2.16 -10.32 -9.29
C THR A 66 -2.48 -9.48 -8.06
N TYR A 67 -3.54 -8.68 -8.15
CA TYR A 67 -3.98 -7.83 -7.05
C TYR A 67 -5.14 -8.49 -6.32
N VAL A 68 -5.04 -8.55 -4.99
CA VAL A 68 -5.95 -9.33 -4.16
C VAL A 68 -6.52 -8.47 -3.05
N GLU A 69 -7.84 -8.48 -2.90
CA GLU A 69 -8.55 -7.97 -1.73
C GLU A 69 -8.66 -9.09 -0.70
N ILE A 70 -8.14 -8.87 0.50
CA ILE A 70 -8.37 -9.73 1.67
C ILE A 70 -9.47 -9.06 2.50
N LYS A 71 -10.55 -9.78 2.77
CA LYS A 71 -11.74 -9.29 3.48
C LYS A 71 -11.70 -9.62 4.98
N LYS A 72 -11.04 -10.71 5.34
CA LYS A 72 -10.90 -11.21 6.72
C LYS A 72 -9.49 -11.75 6.95
N PRO A 73 -8.98 -11.75 8.20
CA PRO A 73 -9.62 -11.18 9.40
C PRO A 73 -9.61 -9.65 9.42
N TYR A 74 -8.75 -9.03 8.61
CA TYR A 74 -8.66 -7.59 8.45
C TYR A 74 -8.78 -7.22 6.98
N TYR A 75 -9.58 -6.20 6.69
CA TYR A 75 -9.73 -5.71 5.32
C TYR A 75 -8.41 -5.08 4.84
N THR A 76 -7.88 -5.54 3.71
CA THR A 76 -6.71 -4.96 3.04
C THR A 76 -6.65 -5.35 1.57
N THR A 77 -5.74 -4.72 0.83
CA THR A 77 -5.39 -5.11 -0.54
C THR A 77 -3.91 -5.44 -0.59
N THR A 78 -3.56 -6.49 -1.31
CA THR A 78 -2.17 -6.93 -1.50
C THR A 78 -1.90 -7.26 -2.96
N TYR A 79 -0.64 -7.59 -3.25
CA TYR A 79 -0.13 -7.90 -4.56
C TYR A 79 0.66 -9.21 -4.48
N LEU A 80 0.49 -10.06 -5.49
CA LEU A 80 1.20 -11.31 -5.67
C LEU A 80 1.78 -11.35 -7.09
N THR A 81 3.02 -11.81 -7.22
CA THR A 81 3.59 -12.21 -8.50
C THR A 81 3.34 -13.70 -8.69
N VAL A 82 2.80 -14.10 -9.85
CA VAL A 82 2.49 -15.50 -10.14
C VAL A 82 3.18 -15.94 -11.42
N ASP A 83 3.97 -17.02 -11.34
CA ASP A 83 4.64 -17.60 -12.51
C ASP A 83 3.60 -17.96 -13.56
N ARG A 84 3.84 -17.49 -14.78
CA ARG A 84 2.85 -17.59 -15.85
C ARG A 84 2.61 -19.01 -16.38
N ASN A 85 3.56 -19.92 -16.19
CA ASN A 85 3.54 -21.26 -16.75
C ASN A 85 3.06 -22.29 -15.72
N SER A 86 3.59 -22.23 -14.49
CA SER A 86 3.26 -23.13 -13.39
C SER A 86 2.07 -22.65 -12.58
N TYR A 87 1.76 -21.35 -12.61
CA TYR A 87 0.84 -20.67 -11.70
C TYR A 87 1.28 -20.72 -10.22
N GLU A 88 2.56 -21.02 -9.95
CA GLU A 88 3.13 -20.93 -8.61
C GLU A 88 3.34 -19.47 -8.21
N ILE A 89 3.15 -19.16 -6.93
CA ILE A 89 3.36 -17.80 -6.41
C ILE A 89 4.87 -17.60 -6.20
N ASP A 90 5.42 -16.51 -6.71
CA ASP A 90 6.78 -16.08 -6.35
C ASP A 90 6.75 -15.56 -4.91
N GLU A 91 7.29 -16.36 -3.99
CA GLU A 91 7.31 -16.02 -2.56
C GLU A 91 8.21 -14.82 -2.24
N GLU A 92 9.29 -14.60 -3.00
CA GLU A 92 10.23 -13.51 -2.73
C GLU A 92 9.62 -12.16 -3.10
N ASP A 93 8.92 -12.10 -4.23
CA ASP A 93 8.20 -10.91 -4.66
C ASP A 93 6.90 -10.69 -3.87
N SER A 94 6.32 -11.77 -3.32
CA SER A 94 5.05 -11.75 -2.60
C SER A 94 5.19 -11.71 -1.06
N LYS A 95 6.41 -11.64 -0.51
CA LYS A 95 6.65 -11.74 0.94
C LYS A 95 6.00 -10.65 1.81
N TYR A 96 5.52 -9.57 1.21
CA TYR A 96 4.99 -8.41 1.94
C TYR A 96 3.50 -8.47 2.26
N VAL A 97 2.79 -9.55 1.90
CA VAL A 97 1.36 -9.74 2.22
C VAL A 97 1.07 -9.57 3.72
N PHE A 98 1.97 -10.05 4.60
CA PHE A 98 1.76 -9.89 6.04
C PHE A 98 1.79 -8.42 6.49
N LEU A 99 2.61 -7.57 5.86
CA LEU A 99 2.62 -6.13 6.15
C LEU A 99 1.32 -5.47 5.69
N ASP A 100 0.74 -5.89 4.57
CA ASP A 100 -0.58 -5.44 4.13
C ASP A 100 -1.69 -5.91 5.11
N ILE A 101 -1.62 -7.12 5.64
CA ILE A 101 -2.54 -7.60 6.69
C ILE A 101 -2.38 -6.78 7.98
N PHE A 102 -1.14 -6.51 8.40
CA PHE A 102 -0.85 -5.67 9.56
C PHE A 102 -1.39 -4.25 9.37
N LYS A 103 -1.27 -3.69 8.17
CA LYS A 103 -1.88 -2.41 7.77
C LYS A 103 -3.39 -2.44 7.93
N GLY A 104 -4.06 -3.49 7.44
CA GLY A 104 -5.50 -3.68 7.62
C GLY A 104 -5.91 -3.68 9.10
N ALA A 105 -5.17 -4.43 9.94
CA ALA A 105 -5.41 -4.47 11.38
C ALA A 105 -5.23 -3.10 12.04
N TYR A 106 -4.18 -2.36 11.66
CA TYR A 106 -3.93 -1.02 12.16
C TYR A 106 -5.04 -0.06 11.79
N ILE A 107 -5.48 -0.06 10.53
CA ILE A 107 -6.56 0.78 10.03
C ILE A 107 -7.85 0.57 10.84
N GLN A 108 -8.20 -0.69 11.10
CA GLN A 108 -9.38 -1.03 11.88
C GLN A 108 -9.26 -0.58 13.35
N GLN A 109 -8.07 -0.64 13.94
CA GLN A 109 -7.86 -0.36 15.36
C GLN A 109 -7.55 1.12 15.68
N HIS A 110 -7.06 1.88 14.70
CA HIS A 110 -6.55 3.26 14.84
C HIS A 110 -7.31 4.26 13.95
N SER A 111 -8.64 4.18 13.93
CA SER A 111 -9.50 5.01 13.06
C SER A 111 -9.36 6.53 13.28
N ASP A 112 -8.95 6.95 14.47
CA ASP A 112 -8.64 8.33 14.84
C ASP A 112 -7.39 8.87 14.14
N VAL A 113 -6.35 8.04 14.00
CA VAL A 113 -5.15 8.35 13.21
C VAL A 113 -5.49 8.59 11.75
N LEU A 114 -6.42 7.81 11.20
CA LEU A 114 -6.88 7.96 9.81
C LEU A 114 -7.72 9.22 9.62
N LYS A 115 -8.62 9.53 10.57
CA LYS A 115 -9.35 10.80 10.57
C LYS A 115 -8.40 12.00 10.64
N GLN A 116 -7.33 11.90 11.43
CA GLN A 116 -6.31 12.95 11.50
C GLN A 116 -5.52 13.07 10.19
N SER A 117 -5.13 11.94 9.59
CA SER A 117 -4.49 11.93 8.27
C SER A 117 -5.35 12.61 7.21
N ASN A 118 -6.65 12.34 7.18
CA ASN A 118 -7.59 13.00 6.25
C ASN A 118 -7.66 14.52 6.47
N LYS A 119 -7.61 14.98 7.73
CA LYS A 119 -7.53 16.43 8.04
C LYS A 119 -6.23 17.04 7.54
N ILE A 120 -5.10 16.35 7.73
CA ILE A 120 -3.78 16.77 7.25
C ILE A 120 -3.78 16.86 5.72
N ILE A 121 -4.25 15.80 5.03
CA ILE A 121 -4.36 15.76 3.57
C ILE A 121 -5.13 16.98 3.05
N LYS A 122 -6.29 17.27 3.64
CA LYS A 122 -7.10 18.44 3.27
C LYS A 122 -6.42 19.77 3.59
N LYS A 123 -5.83 19.90 4.79
CA LYS A 123 -5.19 21.15 5.27
C LYS A 123 -4.04 21.58 4.36
N TYR A 124 -3.25 20.62 3.91
CA TYR A 124 -2.03 20.87 3.13
C TYR A 124 -2.21 20.64 1.62
N ASN A 125 -3.44 20.41 1.16
CA ASN A 125 -3.75 20.09 -0.24
C ASN A 125 -2.87 18.95 -0.79
N LEU A 126 -2.70 17.90 0.02
CA LEU A 126 -2.01 16.67 -0.38
C LEU A 126 -2.94 15.83 -1.25
N LEU A 127 -2.39 14.90 -2.02
CA LEU A 127 -3.18 14.00 -2.83
C LEU A 127 -3.96 13.03 -1.92
N SER A 128 -5.27 12.93 -2.13
CA SER A 128 -6.10 11.94 -1.43
C SER A 128 -5.92 10.52 -1.97
N GLU A 129 -5.43 10.41 -3.21
CA GLU A 129 -5.15 9.15 -3.91
C GLU A 129 -3.78 9.26 -4.59
N SER A 130 -3.06 8.15 -4.65
CA SER A 130 -1.87 8.01 -5.48
C SER A 130 -2.26 7.99 -6.96
N THR A 131 -1.41 8.62 -7.78
CA THR A 131 -1.46 8.50 -9.24
C THR A 131 -0.55 7.37 -9.76
N ASP A 132 0.04 6.59 -8.84
CA ASP A 132 0.86 5.45 -9.18
C ASP A 132 -0.02 4.26 -9.59
N ALA A 133 0.28 3.65 -10.73
CA ALA A 133 -0.52 2.56 -11.28
C ALA A 133 -0.61 1.37 -10.30
N PHE A 134 0.47 1.07 -9.58
CA PHE A 134 0.48 -0.02 -8.60
C PHE A 134 -0.49 0.24 -7.45
N GLU A 135 -0.49 1.46 -6.92
CA GLU A 135 -1.43 1.86 -5.86
C GLU A 135 -2.88 1.93 -6.37
N MET A 136 -3.10 2.38 -7.61
CA MET A 136 -4.44 2.40 -8.21
C MET A 136 -5.04 1.00 -8.35
N GLU A 137 -4.25 0.01 -8.75
CA GLU A 137 -4.66 -1.41 -8.83
C GLU A 137 -4.93 -1.99 -7.43
N LYS A 138 -4.18 -1.54 -6.41
CA LYS A 138 -4.49 -1.76 -4.98
C LYS A 138 -5.64 -0.86 -4.47
N GLN A 139 -6.45 -0.28 -5.37
CA GLN A 139 -7.61 0.57 -5.06
C GLN A 139 -7.27 1.79 -4.18
N ASN A 140 -6.03 2.26 -4.22
CA ASN A 140 -5.52 3.34 -3.38
C ASN A 140 -5.72 3.09 -1.86
N PHE A 141 -5.78 1.82 -1.43
CA PHE A 141 -6.12 1.45 -0.06
C PHE A 141 -5.14 2.04 0.96
N TYR A 142 -5.52 3.20 1.51
CA TYR A 142 -4.68 4.02 2.38
C TYR A 142 -3.23 4.10 1.89
N TYR A 143 -3.02 4.45 0.62
CA TYR A 143 -1.70 4.42 -0.06
C TYR A 143 -0.58 5.07 0.77
N TYR A 144 -0.92 6.16 1.49
CA TYR A 144 0.02 6.91 2.29
C TYR A 144 0.50 6.18 3.55
N LEU A 145 -0.17 5.12 4.00
CA LEU A 145 0.16 4.41 5.24
C LEU A 145 0.90 3.11 4.94
N ASN A 146 2.10 2.97 5.47
CA ASN A 146 2.97 1.80 5.28
C ASN A 146 3.66 1.42 6.59
N PHE A 147 4.17 0.19 6.68
CA PHE A 147 4.82 -0.33 7.87
C PHE A 147 6.19 -0.91 7.54
N THR A 148 7.13 -0.73 8.47
CA THR A 148 8.41 -1.42 8.46
C THR A 148 8.50 -2.23 9.75
N ILE A 149 8.68 -3.54 9.60
CA ILE A 149 8.83 -4.49 10.70
C ILE A 149 10.14 -5.23 10.45
N ASP A 150 10.96 -5.35 11.50
CA ASP A 150 12.16 -6.17 11.47
C ASP A 150 11.81 -7.61 11.07
N GLU A 151 12.62 -8.23 10.21
CA GLU A 151 12.29 -9.53 9.63
C GLU A 151 12.02 -10.61 10.69
N GLN A 152 12.81 -10.63 11.75
CA GLN A 152 12.62 -11.62 12.81
C GLN A 152 11.34 -11.34 13.60
N GLN A 153 11.06 -10.06 13.89
CA GLN A 153 9.79 -9.67 14.52
C GLN A 153 8.59 -10.01 13.63
N GLU A 154 8.70 -9.81 12.31
CA GLU A 154 7.66 -10.13 11.34
C GLU A 154 7.35 -11.64 11.35
N LYS A 155 8.38 -12.50 11.30
CA LYS A 155 8.23 -13.96 11.37
C LYS A 155 7.54 -14.42 12.66
N GLU A 156 7.91 -13.82 13.80
CA GLU A 156 7.30 -14.13 15.10
C GLU A 156 5.83 -13.71 15.16
N LEU A 157 5.51 -12.52 14.61
CA LEU A 157 4.14 -12.02 14.55
C LEU A 157 3.29 -12.85 13.58
N LEU A 158 3.82 -13.20 12.42
CA LEU A 158 3.15 -14.07 11.45
C LEU A 158 2.84 -15.44 12.06
N THR A 159 3.81 -16.05 12.75
CA THR A 159 3.61 -17.35 13.42
C THR A 159 2.44 -17.29 14.41
N LYS A 160 2.38 -16.23 15.24
CA LYS A 160 1.27 -16.03 16.19
C LYS A 160 -0.04 -15.75 15.46
N PHE A 161 0.01 -14.92 14.43
CA PHE A 161 -1.16 -14.58 13.62
C PHE A 161 -1.77 -15.81 12.95
N LYS A 162 -0.97 -16.72 12.38
CA LYS A 162 -1.50 -17.97 11.79
C LYS A 162 -2.30 -18.80 12.80
N GLN A 163 -1.92 -18.76 14.08
CA GLN A 163 -2.60 -19.51 15.15
C GLN A 163 -3.87 -18.82 15.65
N SER A 164 -3.86 -17.49 15.81
CA SER A 164 -4.97 -16.74 16.42
C SER A 164 -5.90 -16.07 15.40
N GLN A 165 -5.41 -15.81 14.19
CA GLN A 165 -5.99 -14.89 13.20
C GLN A 165 -6.26 -13.48 13.77
N GLU A 166 -5.46 -13.07 14.77
CA GLU A 166 -5.62 -11.80 15.47
C GLU A 166 -4.30 -11.04 15.62
N LEU A 167 -4.35 -9.72 15.40
CA LEU A 167 -3.28 -8.76 15.65
C LEU A 167 -3.79 -7.69 16.62
N ASN A 168 -2.97 -7.28 17.58
CA ASN A 168 -3.28 -6.16 18.48
C ASN A 168 -2.30 -5.02 18.25
N THR A 169 -2.52 -4.24 17.19
CA THR A 169 -1.59 -3.18 16.78
C THR A 169 -1.42 -2.12 17.85
N LYS A 170 -2.46 -1.84 18.65
CA LYS A 170 -2.39 -0.94 19.81
C LYS A 170 -1.32 -1.34 20.83
N LYS A 171 -1.06 -2.64 20.99
CA LYS A 171 0.01 -3.16 21.87
C LYS A 171 1.33 -3.36 21.15
N LEU A 172 1.28 -3.77 19.89
CA LEU A 172 2.45 -4.18 19.12
C LEU A 172 3.35 -3.01 18.71
N ILE A 173 2.78 -1.87 18.29
CA ILE A 173 3.54 -0.75 17.71
C ILE A 173 4.71 -0.32 18.59
N LYS A 174 4.51 -0.19 19.91
CA LYS A 174 5.56 0.21 20.86
C LYS A 174 6.68 -0.82 21.06
N THR A 175 6.47 -2.07 20.65
CA THR A 175 7.44 -3.17 20.80
C THR A 175 8.30 -3.38 19.56
N LEU A 176 7.91 -2.76 18.44
CA LEU A 176 8.61 -2.90 17.18
C LEU A 176 9.86 -2.03 17.16
N LYS A 177 10.96 -2.61 16.68
CA LYS A 177 12.26 -1.94 16.57
C LYS A 177 12.34 -1.22 15.23
N ILE A 178 13.09 -0.11 15.23
CA ILE A 178 13.53 0.52 13.99
C ILE A 178 14.38 -0.48 13.22
N SER A 179 14.09 -0.62 11.93
CA SER A 179 14.81 -1.48 11.00
C SER A 179 14.82 -0.81 9.62
N GLU A 180 15.73 -1.25 8.75
CA GLU A 180 15.74 -0.80 7.36
C GLU A 180 14.57 -1.42 6.61
N SER A 181 13.87 -0.62 5.80
CA SER A 181 12.78 -1.13 4.99
C SER A 181 13.30 -1.96 3.84
N ARG A 182 12.69 -3.13 3.66
CA ARG A 182 12.93 -4.03 2.52
C ARG A 182 12.11 -3.64 1.28
N ILE A 183 11.15 -2.72 1.42
CA ILE A 183 10.24 -2.29 0.36
C ILE A 183 10.71 -0.96 -0.24
N ASN A 184 10.98 0.04 0.61
CA ASN A 184 11.23 1.39 0.15
C ASN A 184 12.13 2.16 1.13
N ALA A 185 13.23 2.74 0.62
CA ALA A 185 14.20 3.47 1.43
C ALA A 185 13.63 4.69 2.19
N TYR A 186 12.45 5.19 1.80
CA TYR A 186 11.75 6.26 2.50
C TYR A 186 10.98 5.78 3.73
N TYR A 187 10.76 4.47 3.92
CA TYR A 187 9.99 3.91 5.04
C TYR A 187 10.88 3.70 6.27
N LYS A 188 11.28 4.81 6.90
CA LYS A 188 12.32 4.85 7.95
C LYS A 188 11.80 4.64 9.37
N GLY A 189 10.49 4.76 9.59
CA GLY A 189 9.84 4.51 10.88
C GLY A 189 9.21 3.11 10.94
N VAL A 190 8.61 2.76 12.08
CA VAL A 190 7.77 1.55 12.17
C VAL A 190 6.43 1.80 11.47
N VAL A 191 5.83 2.97 11.72
CA VAL A 191 4.63 3.46 11.02
C VAL A 191 5.04 4.62 10.12
N ASN A 192 4.76 4.50 8.83
CA ASN A 192 5.21 5.45 7.81
C ASN A 192 4.01 6.11 7.13
N PHE A 193 3.94 7.44 7.21
CA PHE A 193 2.97 8.29 6.52
C PHE A 193 3.64 8.96 5.32
N ASN A 194 3.53 8.36 4.15
CA ASN A 194 4.12 8.81 2.89
C ASN A 194 3.07 9.56 2.06
N TYR A 195 2.97 10.87 2.25
CA TYR A 195 2.02 11.68 1.50
C TYR A 195 2.62 12.21 0.21
N TYR A 196 1.78 12.28 -0.82
CA TYR A 196 2.11 12.94 -2.07
C TYR A 196 1.51 14.35 -2.14
N TYR A 197 2.25 15.27 -2.74
CA TYR A 197 1.75 16.61 -3.05
C TYR A 197 2.02 16.97 -4.51
N ASN A 198 1.15 17.79 -5.09
CA ASN A 198 1.34 18.29 -6.45
C ASN A 198 1.96 19.69 -6.39
N ALA A 199 3.24 19.80 -6.76
CA ALA A 199 3.98 21.05 -6.65
C ALA A 199 3.44 22.17 -7.57
N GLU A 200 2.97 21.81 -8.77
CA GLU A 200 2.39 22.76 -9.73
C GLU A 200 1.10 23.37 -9.17
N LYS A 201 0.17 22.53 -8.69
CA LYS A 201 -1.10 22.96 -8.09
C LYS A 201 -0.88 23.74 -6.79
N ASN A 202 0.15 23.39 -6.04
CA ASN A 202 0.53 24.11 -4.83
C ASN A 202 1.38 25.36 -5.10
N LYS A 203 1.67 25.68 -6.37
CA LYS A 203 2.50 26.83 -6.79
C LYS A 203 3.85 26.89 -6.04
N GLY A 204 4.45 25.73 -5.78
CA GLY A 204 5.69 25.61 -5.02
C GLY A 204 5.58 25.80 -3.50
N ASN A 205 4.38 26.02 -2.95
CA ASN A 205 4.16 26.04 -1.50
C ASN A 205 4.10 24.61 -0.95
N ILE A 206 5.28 24.08 -0.65
CA ILE A 206 5.45 22.76 -0.04
C ILE A 206 5.19 22.87 1.46
N PRO A 207 4.33 22.03 2.05
CA PRO A 207 4.16 21.98 3.50
C PRO A 207 5.48 21.73 4.21
N ASP A 208 5.75 22.49 5.28
CA ASP A 208 6.84 22.15 6.17
C ASP A 208 6.53 20.84 6.91
N ILE A 209 7.45 19.88 6.81
CA ILE A 209 7.30 18.54 7.38
C ILE A 209 7.11 18.59 8.91
N LEU A 210 7.74 19.54 9.60
CA LEU A 210 7.56 19.69 11.04
C LEU A 210 6.16 20.20 11.39
N SER A 211 5.58 21.06 10.55
CA SER A 211 4.19 21.48 10.69
C SER A 211 3.20 20.32 10.56
N VAL A 212 3.48 19.34 9.69
CA VAL A 212 2.68 18.11 9.58
C VAL A 212 2.82 17.24 10.84
N MET A 213 4.04 17.06 11.34
CA MET A 213 4.29 16.35 12.61
C MET A 213 3.59 17.03 13.79
N ASP A 214 3.61 18.36 13.84
CA ASP A 214 2.94 19.14 14.88
C ASP A 214 1.42 18.99 14.86
N ASP A 215 0.80 18.79 13.70
CA ASP A 215 -0.63 18.49 13.62
C ASP A 215 -0.95 17.13 14.23
N PHE A 216 -0.10 16.12 14.02
CA PHE A 216 -0.22 14.86 14.75
C PHE A 216 -0.03 15.07 16.26
N LYS A 217 1.00 15.83 16.68
CA LYS A 217 1.26 16.14 18.09
C LYS A 217 0.03 16.78 18.76
N LYS A 218 -0.53 17.83 18.16
CA LYS A 218 -1.71 18.54 18.70
C LYS A 218 -2.97 17.68 18.78
N SER A 219 -3.06 16.65 17.95
CA SER A 219 -4.23 15.76 17.91
C SER A 219 -4.20 14.65 18.96
N ASN A 220 -3.04 14.33 19.54
CA ASN A 220 -2.85 13.24 20.51
C ASN A 220 -3.34 11.85 20.04
N VAL A 221 -3.41 11.60 18.73
CA VAL A 221 -3.90 10.32 18.17
C VAL A 221 -2.82 9.24 18.09
N LEU A 222 -1.53 9.61 18.07
CA LEU A 222 -0.43 8.66 17.97
C LEU A 222 -0.06 8.15 19.37
N THR A 223 0.01 6.82 19.51
CA THR A 223 0.44 6.16 20.75
C THR A 223 1.96 6.02 20.81
N GLU A 224 2.49 5.53 21.94
CA GLU A 224 3.91 5.16 22.08
C GLU A 224 4.41 4.34 20.87
N GLY A 225 5.53 4.75 20.26
CA GLY A 225 6.07 4.11 19.05
C GLY A 225 7.02 5.00 18.25
N VAL A 226 7.47 4.48 17.11
CA VAL A 226 8.34 5.21 16.17
C VAL A 226 7.63 5.42 14.84
N TYR A 227 7.59 6.67 14.41
CA TYR A 227 6.84 7.12 13.26
C TYR A 227 7.76 7.85 12.28
N ASN A 228 7.33 7.89 11.03
CA ASN A 228 7.98 8.65 9.98
C ASN A 228 6.91 9.28 9.10
N ILE A 229 7.13 10.54 8.72
CA ILE A 229 6.32 11.25 7.73
C ILE A 229 7.24 11.58 6.57
N VAL A 230 6.77 11.34 5.35
CA VAL A 230 7.45 11.70 4.11
C VAL A 230 6.49 12.55 3.28
N LEU A 231 7.01 13.63 2.70
CA LEU A 231 6.32 14.43 1.69
C LEU A 231 7.08 14.29 0.38
N GLN A 232 6.46 13.70 -0.64
CA GLN A 232 7.07 13.54 -1.96
C GLN A 232 6.28 14.30 -3.03
N PRO A 233 6.96 15.00 -3.95
CA PRO A 233 6.31 15.62 -5.09
C PRO A 233 5.82 14.53 -6.05
N ARG A 234 4.58 14.64 -6.51
CA ARG A 234 4.02 13.80 -7.58
C ARG A 234 3.31 14.69 -8.59
N SER A 235 3.72 14.62 -9.85
CA SER A 235 3.04 15.31 -10.95
C SER A 235 1.74 14.59 -11.27
N SER A 236 0.71 15.34 -11.68
CA SER A 236 -0.56 14.75 -12.11
C SER A 236 -0.48 13.98 -13.44
N SER A 237 0.64 14.11 -14.16
CA SER A 237 0.89 13.52 -15.48
C SER A 237 1.99 12.45 -15.50
N GLY A 238 2.53 12.07 -14.33
CA GLY A 238 3.60 11.05 -14.24
C GLY A 238 4.98 11.49 -14.77
N GLY A 239 5.14 12.75 -15.19
CA GLY A 239 6.41 13.33 -15.63
C GLY A 239 7.33 13.80 -14.48
N GLN A 240 8.49 14.34 -14.85
CA GLN A 240 9.57 14.82 -13.96
C GLN A 240 9.00 15.67 -12.80
N HIS A 241 9.45 15.37 -11.58
CA HIS A 241 8.88 15.92 -10.36
C HIS A 241 9.59 17.21 -9.97
N ASP A 242 8.96 18.35 -10.24
CA ASP A 242 9.36 19.62 -9.64
C ASP A 242 8.95 19.58 -8.15
N GLY A 243 9.90 19.67 -7.22
CA GLY A 243 9.60 19.74 -5.80
C GLY A 243 10.71 19.21 -4.90
N LYS A 244 10.62 19.51 -3.60
CA LYS A 244 11.55 19.00 -2.59
C LYS A 244 10.92 17.84 -1.84
N GLU A 245 11.65 16.75 -1.74
CA GLU A 245 11.29 15.69 -0.83
C GLU A 245 11.73 16.05 0.58
N SER A 246 10.89 15.73 1.56
CA SER A 246 11.26 15.91 2.96
C SER A 246 10.76 14.74 3.79
N TYR A 247 11.48 14.41 4.85
CA TYR A 247 11.00 13.46 5.82
C TYR A 247 11.38 13.85 7.25
N VAL A 248 10.58 13.39 8.20
CA VAL A 248 10.88 13.45 9.62
C VAL A 248 10.54 12.11 10.26
N MET A 249 11.52 11.54 10.94
CA MET A 249 11.37 10.36 11.77
C MET A 249 11.41 10.80 13.23
N PHE A 250 10.46 10.33 14.02
CA PHE A 250 10.27 10.75 15.41
C PHE A 250 9.71 9.60 16.26
N SER A 251 9.97 9.65 17.57
CA SER A 251 9.32 8.78 18.54
C SER A 251 8.24 9.52 19.30
N VAL A 252 7.19 8.80 19.69
CA VAL A 252 6.21 9.23 20.69
C VAL A 252 6.43 8.36 21.93
N ASP A 253 6.54 8.98 23.10
CA ASP A 253 6.70 8.25 24.36
C ASP A 253 5.35 7.95 25.05
N LYS A 254 5.41 7.33 26.24
CA LYS A 254 4.22 6.96 27.03
C LYS A 254 3.37 8.14 27.47
N SER A 255 3.97 9.32 27.61
CA SER A 255 3.26 10.56 27.98
C SER A 255 2.62 11.25 26.77
N GLY A 256 2.91 10.78 25.55
CA GLY A 256 2.48 11.40 24.31
C GLY A 256 3.46 12.47 23.81
N GLU A 257 4.65 12.59 24.39
CA GLU A 257 5.64 13.56 23.94
C GLU A 257 6.37 13.07 22.69
N PHE A 258 6.57 14.01 21.75
CA PHE A 258 7.19 13.77 20.45
C PHE A 258 8.67 14.17 20.53
N LYS A 259 9.55 13.30 20.04
CA LYS A 259 10.98 13.58 19.91
C LYS A 259 11.46 13.25 18.49
N VAL A 260 12.00 14.25 17.80
CA VAL A 260 12.63 14.06 16.49
C VAL A 260 13.88 13.19 16.64
N ILE A 261 13.99 12.16 15.81
CA ILE A 261 15.15 11.27 15.70
C ILE A 261 16.02 11.71 14.53
N LYS A 262 15.40 11.93 13.36
CA LYS A 262 16.08 12.34 12.13
C LYS A 262 15.13 13.19 11.28
N LYS A 263 15.67 14.21 10.62
CA LYS A 263 14.98 15.02 9.60
C LYS A 263 15.92 15.20 8.42
N ASP A 264 15.38 15.18 7.21
CA ASP A 264 16.12 15.55 6.00
C ASP A 264 15.20 16.26 5.00
N GLU A 265 15.81 17.08 4.14
CA GLU A 265 15.18 17.77 3.03
C GLU A 265 16.09 17.58 1.80
N TYR A 266 15.72 16.64 0.93
CA TYR A 266 16.48 16.39 -0.28
C TYR A 266 16.17 17.44 -1.33
N ARG A 267 17.22 18.00 -1.92
CA ARG A 267 17.13 18.78 -3.14
C ARG A 267 17.26 17.80 -4.31
N GLY A 268 16.20 17.68 -5.09
CA GLY A 268 16.29 17.11 -6.44
C GLY A 268 17.19 17.95 -7.34
#